data_AF-A0ABD1ZYK4-F1
#
_entry.id   AF-A0ABD1ZYK4-F1
#
_cell.length_a   1.000
_cell.length_b   1.000
_cell.length_c   1.000
_cell.angle_alpha   90.00
_cell.angle_beta   90.00
_cell.angle_gamma   90.00
#
_symmetry.space_group_name_H-M   'P 1'
#
loop_
_entity.id
_entity.type
_entity.pdbx_description
1 polymer ?
#
loop_
_entity_poly.entity_id
_entity_poly.type
_entity_poly.pdbx_seq_one_letter_code
_entity_poly.pdbx_strand_id
1 'polypeptide(L)'
;MYDICHPSFYYIGKLGCNDPIKISNAFYIYMQLCEDKRFWHIDYKYNQELDLLYLEIKKNKNSNLEIYVPWPISFSITIDFIEKIQKVLETDRLIFAFKSADSTSVFYRASAGLIKPISPEIRKQLKEKEDKKILLERNIKKNTSNLYELAKSIKTENSNLQSKDTIENKNEETNSETTSITGI
;
A
#
# COMPACT_ATOMS: atom_id res chain seq x y z
N MET A 1 -2.00 25.64 38.49
CA MET A 1 -1.80 24.76 39.66
C MET A 1 -3.08 24.67 40.48
N TYR A 2 -4.23 24.40 39.83
CA TYR A 2 -5.52 24.06 40.46
C TYR A 2 -6.09 22.73 39.91
N ASP A 3 -5.39 22.14 38.95
CA ASP A 3 -5.84 20.99 38.16
C ASP A 3 -5.87 19.69 39.00
N ILE A 4 -5.09 19.65 40.09
CA ILE A 4 -4.97 18.51 41.01
C ILE A 4 -6.29 18.23 41.74
N CYS A 5 -7.16 19.23 41.89
CA CYS A 5 -8.45 19.09 42.57
C CYS A 5 -9.58 18.61 41.65
N HIS A 6 -9.34 18.43 40.36
CA HIS A 6 -10.38 18.01 39.43
C HIS A 6 -10.63 16.48 39.51
N PRO A 7 -11.89 16.00 39.64
CA PRO A 7 -12.18 14.58 39.73
C PRO A 7 -11.61 13.77 38.57
N SER A 8 -11.76 14.24 37.33
CA SER A 8 -11.21 13.54 36.16
C SER A 8 -9.68 13.46 36.18
N PHE A 9 -8.97 14.47 36.70
CA PHE A 9 -7.51 14.40 36.81
C PHE A 9 -7.09 13.27 37.76
N TYR A 10 -7.79 13.14 38.90
CA TYR A 10 -7.56 12.06 39.86
C TYR A 10 -7.83 10.67 39.26
N TYR A 11 -8.96 10.51 38.55
CA TYR A 11 -9.30 9.22 37.94
C TYR A 11 -8.33 8.82 36.82
N ILE A 12 -7.90 9.77 35.98
CA ILE A 12 -6.88 9.52 34.95
C ILE A 12 -5.57 9.07 35.60
N GLY A 13 -5.14 9.74 36.68
CA GLY A 13 -3.95 9.33 37.44
C GLY A 13 -4.07 7.94 38.08
N LYS A 14 -5.28 7.45 38.34
CA LYS A 14 -5.53 6.12 38.89
C LYS A 14 -5.53 4.97 37.87
N LEU A 15 -5.45 5.27 36.57
CA LEU A 15 -5.45 4.24 35.53
C LEU A 15 -4.15 3.40 35.48
N GLY A 16 -3.10 3.80 36.20
CA GLY A 16 -1.83 3.08 36.28
C GLY A 16 -0.66 3.76 35.54
N CYS A 17 -0.88 4.95 34.96
CA CYS A 17 0.21 5.78 34.47
C CYS A 17 0.87 6.52 35.63
N ASN A 18 2.20 6.45 35.76
CA ASN A 18 2.95 7.14 36.82
C ASN A 18 3.58 8.46 36.36
N ASP A 19 3.48 8.79 35.07
CA ASP A 19 4.08 9.99 34.51
C ASP A 19 3.13 11.20 34.64
N PRO A 20 3.47 12.20 35.48
CA PRO A 20 2.62 13.37 35.70
C PRO A 20 2.43 14.21 34.44
N ILE A 21 3.40 14.19 33.50
CA ILE A 21 3.30 14.94 32.25
C ILE A 21 2.24 14.30 31.36
N LYS A 22 2.25 12.96 31.22
CA LYS A 22 1.23 12.23 30.44
C LYS A 22 -0.16 12.41 31.03
N ILE A 23 -0.31 12.31 32.36
CA ILE A 23 -1.58 12.51 33.05
C ILE A 23 -2.11 13.93 32.82
N SER A 24 -1.27 14.93 33.05
CA SER A 24 -1.64 16.34 32.86
C SER A 24 -2.03 16.62 31.41
N ASN A 25 -1.24 16.12 30.46
CA ASN A 25 -1.54 16.30 29.04
C ASN A 25 -2.86 15.62 28.64
N ALA A 26 -3.09 14.38 29.08
CA ALA A 26 -4.33 13.66 28.83
C ALA A 26 -5.55 14.36 29.44
N PHE A 27 -5.41 14.89 30.66
CA PHE A 27 -6.47 15.67 31.31
C PHE A 27 -6.84 16.92 30.52
N TYR A 28 -5.87 17.74 30.09
CA TYR A 28 -6.18 18.94 29.32
C TYR A 28 -6.84 18.63 27.97
N ILE A 29 -6.35 17.60 27.28
CA ILE A 29 -6.97 17.16 26.03
C ILE A 29 -8.39 16.66 26.29
N TYR A 30 -8.61 15.86 27.33
CA TYR A 30 -9.94 15.42 27.74
C TYR A 30 -10.88 16.62 27.97
N MET A 31 -10.45 17.62 28.75
CA MET A 31 -11.24 18.83 29.01
C MET A 31 -11.58 19.58 27.74
N GLN A 32 -10.61 19.76 26.84
CA GLN A 32 -10.85 20.43 25.56
C GLN A 32 -11.85 19.66 24.69
N LEU A 33 -11.79 18.33 24.68
CA LEU A 33 -12.71 17.52 23.89
C LEU A 33 -14.14 17.55 24.46
N CYS A 34 -14.27 17.62 25.79
CA CYS A 34 -15.55 17.79 26.46
C CYS A 34 -16.14 19.20 26.27
N GLU A 35 -15.36 20.25 26.47
CA GLU A 35 -15.86 21.63 26.57
C GLU A 35 -15.90 22.37 25.22
N ASP A 36 -14.83 22.26 24.43
CA ASP A 36 -14.70 22.93 23.13
C ASP A 36 -15.35 22.10 22.02
N LYS A 37 -14.97 20.81 21.89
CA LYS A 37 -15.50 19.95 20.83
C LYS A 37 -16.88 19.34 21.12
N ARG A 38 -17.26 19.21 22.40
CA ARG A 38 -18.56 18.69 22.86
C ARG A 38 -18.92 17.34 22.23
N PHE A 39 -17.97 16.41 22.23
CA PHE A 39 -18.23 15.08 21.70
C PHE A 39 -19.25 14.32 22.54
N TRP A 40 -20.02 13.45 21.88
CA TRP A 40 -21.10 12.69 22.49
C TRP A 40 -20.63 11.78 23.63
N HIS A 41 -19.51 11.10 23.45
CA HIS A 41 -18.95 10.21 24.46
C HIS A 41 -17.43 10.24 24.39
N ILE A 42 -16.79 10.34 25.55
CA ILE A 42 -15.34 10.35 25.71
C ILE A 42 -15.02 9.45 26.91
N ASP A 43 -14.16 8.46 26.70
CA ASP A 43 -13.66 7.56 27.73
C ASP A 43 -12.13 7.57 27.72
N TYR A 44 -11.50 7.56 28.89
CA TYR A 44 -10.04 7.57 29.02
C TYR A 44 -9.53 6.21 29.48
N LYS A 45 -8.49 5.72 28.83
CA LYS A 45 -7.90 4.41 29.10
C LYS A 45 -6.38 4.50 29.13
N TYR A 46 -5.79 3.56 29.84
CA TYR A 46 -4.35 3.37 29.90
C TYR A 46 -4.02 1.97 29.40
N ASN A 47 -3.10 1.90 28.43
CA ASN A 47 -2.53 0.64 28.00
C ASN A 47 -1.15 0.47 28.65
N GLN A 48 -1.02 -0.55 29.50
CA GLN A 48 0.20 -0.84 30.25
C GLN A 48 1.33 -1.39 29.37
N GLU A 49 1.02 -2.11 28.28
CA GLU A 49 2.03 -2.64 27.34
C GLU A 49 2.73 -1.52 26.56
N LEU A 50 1.97 -0.47 26.24
CA LEU A 50 2.47 0.70 25.51
C LEU A 50 2.93 1.84 26.44
N ASP A 51 2.64 1.76 27.74
CA ASP A 51 2.72 2.90 28.67
C ASP A 51 2.10 4.17 28.06
N LEU A 52 0.87 4.02 27.57
CA LEU A 52 0.17 5.04 26.78
C LEU A 52 -1.23 5.31 27.33
N LEU A 53 -1.49 6.58 27.63
CA LEU A 53 -2.85 7.09 27.85
C LEU A 53 -3.49 7.43 26.51
N TYR A 54 -4.73 6.99 26.32
CA TYR A 54 -5.50 7.28 25.14
C TYR A 54 -6.98 7.50 25.50
N LEU A 55 -7.69 8.15 24.59
CA LEU A 55 -9.08 8.55 24.73
C LEU A 55 -9.89 7.89 23.62
N GLU A 56 -10.91 7.14 23.98
CA GLU A 56 -11.89 6.60 23.04
C GLU A 56 -13.06 7.54 22.92
N ILE A 57 -13.38 7.94 21.69
CA ILE A 57 -14.31 9.04 21.43
C ILE A 57 -15.38 8.60 20.44
N LYS A 58 -16.62 8.97 20.73
CA LYS A 58 -17.70 9.03 19.75
C LYS A 58 -18.12 10.48 19.59
N LYS A 59 -18.02 10.99 18.36
CA LYS A 59 -18.44 12.36 18.03
C LYS A 59 -19.95 12.51 18.16
N ASN A 60 -20.69 11.54 17.59
CA ASN A 60 -22.14 11.47 17.60
C ASN A 60 -22.59 10.07 18.04
N LYS A 61 -23.88 9.88 18.34
CA LYS A 61 -24.44 8.58 18.75
C LYS A 61 -24.12 7.42 17.79
N ASN A 62 -24.11 7.69 16.48
CA ASN A 62 -23.90 6.70 15.42
C ASN A 62 -22.49 6.78 14.78
N SER A 63 -21.59 7.62 15.31
CA SER A 63 -20.23 7.69 14.76
C SER A 63 -19.40 6.49 15.21
N ASN A 64 -18.47 6.07 14.35
CA ASN A 64 -17.45 5.11 14.72
C ASN A 64 -16.62 5.63 15.90
N LEU A 65 -16.09 4.69 16.67
CA LEU A 65 -15.16 4.98 17.75
C LEU A 65 -13.84 5.49 17.15
N GLU A 66 -13.39 6.67 17.58
CA GLU A 66 -12.11 7.24 17.20
C GLU A 66 -11.18 7.26 18.41
N ILE A 67 -9.90 6.97 18.20
CA ILE A 67 -8.89 6.96 19.25
C ILE A 67 -8.06 8.24 19.16
N TYR A 68 -8.05 8.98 20.27
CA TYR A 68 -7.26 10.17 20.47
C TYR A 68 -6.10 9.87 21.42
N VAL A 69 -4.89 10.23 21.04
CA VAL A 69 -3.68 9.99 21.82
C VAL A 69 -3.10 11.34 22.24
N PRO A 70 -3.24 11.74 23.52
CA PRO A 70 -2.59 12.92 24.06
C PRO A 70 -1.08 12.77 24.02
N TRP A 71 -0.39 13.54 23.18
CA TRP A 71 1.05 13.48 23.04
C TRP A 71 1.72 14.79 23.45
N PRO A 72 2.68 14.77 24.38
CA PRO A 72 3.39 15.98 24.80
C PRO A 72 4.35 16.46 23.70
N ILE A 73 4.33 17.76 23.39
CA ILE A 73 5.16 18.35 22.31
C ILE A 73 6.66 18.21 22.58
N SER A 74 7.06 18.14 23.85
CA SER A 74 8.47 17.96 24.23
C SER A 74 9.04 16.59 23.87
N PHE A 75 8.21 15.62 23.48
CA PHE A 75 8.64 14.26 23.18
C PHE A 75 8.50 13.98 21.68
N SER A 76 9.57 13.44 21.09
CA SER A 76 9.53 12.95 19.72
C SER A 76 8.75 11.63 19.66
N ILE A 77 8.08 11.41 18.52
CA ILE A 77 7.39 10.16 18.21
C ILE A 77 7.96 9.58 16.92
N THR A 78 8.23 8.28 16.91
CA THR A 78 8.73 7.57 15.73
C THR A 78 7.58 6.89 15.00
N ILE A 79 7.74 6.69 13.69
CA ILE A 79 6.73 6.02 12.85
C ILE A 79 6.53 4.57 13.34
N ASP A 80 7.61 3.86 13.67
CA ASP A 80 7.55 2.50 14.20
C ASP A 80 6.70 2.40 15.48
N PHE A 81 6.77 3.43 16.34
CA PHE A 81 5.95 3.49 17.54
C PHE A 81 4.47 3.74 17.22
N ILE A 82 4.17 4.62 16.27
CA ILE A 82 2.79 4.85 15.78
C ILE A 82 2.20 3.55 15.24
N GLU A 83 2.96 2.80 14.43
CA GLU A 83 2.53 1.50 13.93
C GLU A 83 2.32 0.48 15.05
N LYS A 84 3.18 0.48 16.08
CA LYS A 84 2.99 -0.37 17.26
C LYS A 84 1.68 -0.05 17.97
N ILE A 85 1.37 1.24 18.15
CA ILE A 85 0.10 1.66 18.77
C ILE A 85 -1.09 1.19 17.94
N GLN A 86 -1.04 1.37 16.61
CA GLN A 86 -2.11 0.94 15.70
C GLN A 86 -2.36 -0.57 15.78
N LYS A 87 -1.29 -1.38 15.86
CA LYS A 87 -1.38 -2.85 15.97
C LYS A 87 -1.98 -3.28 17.30
N VAL A 88 -1.51 -2.73 18.43
CA VAL A 88 -1.96 -3.12 19.77
C VAL A 88 -3.38 -2.65 20.06
N LEU A 89 -3.77 -1.48 19.55
CA LEU A 89 -5.13 -0.95 19.70
C LEU A 89 -6.09 -1.39 18.58
N GLU A 90 -5.63 -2.27 17.69
CA GLU A 90 -6.38 -2.81 16.55
C GLU A 90 -7.14 -1.74 15.75
N THR A 91 -6.47 -0.61 15.48
CA THR A 91 -7.07 0.54 14.80
C THR A 91 -6.23 1.01 13.62
N ASP A 92 -6.91 1.27 12.51
CA ASP A 92 -6.28 1.86 11.32
C ASP A 92 -6.05 3.37 11.46
N ARG A 93 -6.74 4.04 12.40
CA ARG A 93 -6.75 5.49 12.49
C ARG A 93 -6.54 5.95 13.93
N LEU A 94 -5.50 6.76 14.11
CA LEU A 94 -5.18 7.42 15.37
C LEU A 94 -5.19 8.93 15.17
N ILE A 95 -5.61 9.66 16.20
CA ILE A 95 -5.54 11.12 16.22
C ILE A 95 -4.64 11.54 17.37
N PHE A 96 -3.47 12.06 17.04
CA PHE A 96 -2.56 12.62 18.03
C PHE A 96 -3.00 14.02 18.39
N ALA A 97 -3.15 14.28 19.68
CA ALA A 97 -3.51 15.57 20.23
C ALA A 97 -2.28 16.16 20.93
N PHE A 98 -1.69 17.19 20.34
CA PHE A 98 -0.51 17.87 20.84
C PHE A 98 -0.92 19.15 21.55
N LYS A 99 -0.50 19.32 22.79
CA LYS A 99 -0.72 20.56 23.56
C LYS A 99 0.58 21.35 23.67
N SER A 100 0.51 22.62 23.30
CA SER A 100 1.59 23.59 23.48
C SER A 100 1.48 24.31 24.81
N ALA A 101 2.59 24.94 25.23
CA ALA A 101 2.69 25.67 26.49
C ALA A 101 1.76 26.89 26.54
N ASP A 102 1.44 27.47 25.38
CA ASP A 102 0.47 28.55 25.21
C ASP A 102 -1.01 28.08 25.27
N SER A 103 -1.25 26.83 25.68
CA SER A 103 -2.56 26.18 25.73
C SER A 103 -3.23 25.98 24.37
N THR A 104 -2.51 26.18 23.27
CA THR A 104 -3.01 25.76 21.95
C THR A 104 -2.87 24.25 21.81
N SER A 105 -3.85 23.64 21.13
CA SER A 105 -3.81 22.21 20.84
C SER A 105 -4.01 21.94 19.35
N VAL A 106 -3.23 21.02 18.82
CA VAL A 106 -3.25 20.61 17.42
C VAL A 106 -3.54 19.12 17.33
N PHE A 107 -4.47 18.76 16.44
CA PHE A 107 -4.88 17.38 16.23
C PHE A 107 -4.37 16.88 14.87
N TYR A 108 -3.47 15.90 14.88
CA TYR A 108 -2.97 15.26 13.67
C TYR A 108 -3.53 13.85 13.54
N ARG A 109 -4.07 13.54 12.37
CA ARG A 109 -4.56 12.19 12.07
C ARG A 109 -3.44 11.37 11.43
N ALA A 110 -3.12 10.23 12.04
CA ALA A 110 -2.25 9.20 11.50
C ALA A 110 -3.11 8.01 11.05
N SER A 111 -2.98 7.62 9.79
CA SER A 111 -3.61 6.41 9.23
C SER A 111 -2.57 5.32 9.01
N ALA A 112 -2.97 4.06 9.19
CA ALA A 112 -2.16 2.91 8.84
C ALA A 112 -1.89 2.85 7.33
N GLY A 113 -0.81 2.16 6.94
CA GLY A 113 -0.38 2.05 5.54
C GLY A 113 0.47 3.22 5.05
N LEU A 114 1.17 3.91 5.96
CA LEU A 114 2.18 4.90 5.60
C LEU A 114 3.35 4.20 4.91
N ILE A 115 3.44 4.34 3.59
CA ILE A 115 4.57 3.80 2.82
C ILE A 115 5.64 4.88 2.73
N LYS A 116 6.90 4.52 3.04
CA LYS A 116 8.02 5.44 2.83
C LYS A 116 8.05 5.86 1.36
N PRO A 117 8.07 7.17 1.06
CA PRO A 117 8.11 7.61 -0.33
C PRO A 117 9.35 7.04 -1.01
N ILE A 118 9.17 6.55 -2.24
CA ILE A 118 10.24 6.01 -3.07
C ILE A 118 11.32 7.09 -3.21
N SER A 119 12.59 6.71 -3.05
CA SER A 119 13.69 7.66 -3.17
C SER A 119 13.68 8.34 -4.55
N PRO A 120 14.14 9.60 -4.65
CA PRO A 120 14.09 10.33 -5.91
C PRO A 120 14.91 9.64 -7.02
N GLU A 121 16.00 8.94 -6.68
CA GLU A 121 16.77 8.15 -7.64
C GLU A 121 16.00 6.95 -8.17
N ILE A 122 15.39 6.14 -7.30
CA ILE A 122 14.60 4.98 -7.73
C ILE A 122 13.39 5.44 -8.56
N ARG A 123 12.78 6.57 -8.19
CA ARG A 123 11.68 7.16 -8.96
C ARG A 123 12.11 7.60 -10.37
N LYS A 124 13.32 8.18 -10.51
CA LYS A 124 13.89 8.52 -11.84
C LYS A 124 14.12 7.27 -12.68
N GLN A 125 14.72 6.23 -12.11
CA GLN A 125 14.98 4.98 -12.82
C GLN A 125 13.68 4.27 -13.25
N LEU A 126 12.65 4.27 -12.40
CA LEU A 126 11.33 3.71 -12.75
C LEU A 126 10.70 4.47 -13.92
N LYS A 127 10.76 5.82 -13.89
CA LYS A 127 10.26 6.65 -14.97
C LYS A 127 11.00 6.39 -16.29
N GLU A 128 12.33 6.31 -16.25
CA GLU A 128 13.14 5.99 -17.44
C GLU A 128 12.81 4.61 -18.02
N LYS A 129 12.55 3.60 -17.16
CA LYS A 129 12.11 2.27 -17.60
C LYS A 129 10.73 2.32 -18.24
N GLU A 130 9.82 3.10 -17.67
CA GLU A 130 8.47 3.26 -18.18
C GLU A 130 8.46 4.00 -19.53
N ASP A 131 9.25 5.07 -19.66
CA ASP A 131 9.44 5.81 -20.90
C ASP A 131 10.02 4.91 -22.01
N LYS A 132 11.01 4.07 -21.68
CA LYS A 132 11.57 3.07 -22.60
C LYS A 132 10.54 2.03 -23.03
N LYS A 133 9.70 1.55 -22.10
CA LYS A 133 8.61 0.60 -22.40
C LYS A 133 7.61 1.22 -23.37
N ILE A 134 7.16 2.45 -23.10
CA ILE A 134 6.21 3.18 -23.95
C ILE A 134 6.80 3.40 -25.35
N LEU A 135 8.08 3.77 -25.44
CA LEU A 135 8.78 3.93 -26.71
C LEU A 135 8.79 2.60 -27.50
N LEU A 136 9.11 1.50 -26.82
CA LEU A 136 9.18 0.17 -27.42
C LEU A 136 7.81 -0.29 -27.94
N GLU A 137 6.75 -0.14 -27.13
CA GLU A 137 5.37 -0.46 -27.54
C GLU A 137 4.92 0.36 -28.75
N ARG A 138 5.29 1.64 -28.78
CA ARG A 138 4.99 2.52 -29.93
C ARG A 138 5.72 2.06 -31.19
N ASN A 139 6.97 1.64 -31.07
CA ASN A 139 7.75 1.13 -32.19
C ASN A 139 7.21 -0.22 -32.69
N ILE A 140 6.84 -1.13 -31.79
CA ILE A 140 6.19 -2.40 -32.14
C ILE A 140 4.91 -2.11 -32.93
N LYS A 141 4.05 -1.22 -32.42
CA LYS A 141 2.79 -0.86 -33.10
C LYS A 141 3.00 -0.27 -34.49
N LYS A 142 4.04 0.55 -34.68
CA LYS A 142 4.39 1.11 -35.99
C LYS A 142 4.92 0.05 -36.96
N ASN A 143 5.62 -0.96 -36.47
CA ASN A 143 6.25 -1.97 -37.30
C ASN A 143 5.40 -3.23 -37.53
N THR A 144 4.20 -3.29 -36.94
CA THR A 144 3.29 -4.45 -37.01
C THR A 144 2.92 -4.84 -38.44
N SER A 145 2.69 -3.87 -39.33
CA SER A 145 2.38 -4.11 -40.74
C SER A 145 3.55 -4.76 -41.48
N ASN A 146 4.77 -4.26 -41.29
CA ASN A 146 5.97 -4.84 -41.88
C ASN A 146 6.23 -6.27 -41.37
N LEU A 147 6.04 -6.51 -40.07
CA LEU A 147 6.15 -7.85 -39.50
C LEU A 147 5.11 -8.82 -40.08
N TYR A 148 3.89 -8.35 -40.32
CA TYR A 148 2.83 -9.15 -40.92
C TYR A 148 3.15 -9.52 -42.38
N GLU A 149 3.68 -8.57 -43.17
CA GLU A 149 4.08 -8.84 -44.55
C GLU A 149 5.23 -9.84 -44.63
N LEU A 150 6.26 -9.69 -43.77
CA LEU A 150 7.37 -10.64 -43.68
C LEU A 150 6.89 -12.05 -43.26
N ALA A 151 5.97 -12.15 -42.31
CA ALA A 151 5.40 -13.44 -41.92
C ALA A 151 4.63 -14.10 -43.08
N LYS A 152 3.95 -13.29 -43.90
CA LYS A 152 3.23 -13.78 -45.09
C LYS A 152 4.19 -14.23 -46.20
N SER A 153 5.29 -13.51 -46.43
CA SER A 153 6.29 -13.91 -47.42
C SER A 153 6.99 -15.21 -47.04
N ILE A 154 7.36 -15.39 -45.76
CA ILE A 154 7.97 -16.64 -45.25
C ILE A 154 7.02 -17.84 -45.42
N LYS A 155 5.71 -17.65 -45.17
CA LYS A 155 4.71 -18.71 -45.36
C LYS A 155 4.60 -19.12 -46.85
N THR A 156 4.75 -18.14 -47.74
CA THR A 156 4.69 -18.33 -49.19
C THR A 156 5.94 -19.05 -49.71
N GLU A 157 7.12 -18.72 -49.18
CA GLU A 157 8.38 -19.41 -49.50
C GLU A 157 8.36 -20.88 -49.05
N ASN A 158 7.86 -21.16 -47.84
CA ASN A 158 7.75 -22.55 -47.35
C ASN A 158 6.70 -23.38 -48.11
N SER A 159 5.60 -22.79 -48.59
CA SER A 159 4.65 -23.48 -49.48
C SER A 159 5.22 -23.75 -50.88
N ASN A 160 6.15 -22.91 -51.35
CA ASN A 160 6.86 -23.10 -52.62
C ASN A 160 7.99 -24.14 -52.52
N LEU A 161 8.53 -24.37 -51.33
CA LEU A 161 9.46 -25.49 -51.05
C LEU A 161 8.72 -26.82 -50.96
N GLN A 162 7.57 -26.89 -50.27
CA GLN A 162 6.77 -28.14 -50.20
C GLN A 162 6.15 -28.57 -51.54
N SER A 163 5.89 -27.63 -52.46
CA SER A 163 5.34 -27.95 -53.79
C SER A 163 6.39 -28.37 -54.81
N LYS A 164 7.69 -28.14 -54.56
CA LYS A 164 8.78 -28.59 -55.43
C LYS A 164 9.17 -30.06 -55.21
N ASP A 165 9.05 -30.58 -53.98
CA ASP A 165 9.36 -31.98 -53.68
C ASP A 165 8.32 -32.98 -54.24
N THR A 166 7.19 -32.51 -54.77
CA THR A 166 6.13 -33.39 -55.33
C THR A 166 6.22 -33.56 -56.85
N ILE A 167 7.06 -32.77 -57.55
CA ILE A 167 7.08 -32.76 -59.04
C ILE A 167 8.20 -33.63 -59.64
N GLU A 168 9.23 -34.03 -58.89
CA GLU A 168 10.34 -34.86 -59.42
C GLU A 168 10.05 -36.37 -59.52
N ASN A 169 8.95 -36.90 -58.97
CA ASN A 169 8.70 -38.36 -58.94
C ASN A 169 7.73 -38.90 -60.02
N LYS A 170 7.62 -38.28 -61.20
CA LYS A 170 6.63 -38.73 -62.21
C LYS A 170 7.13 -39.00 -63.65
N ASN A 171 8.42 -38.87 -63.94
CA ASN A 171 8.94 -39.13 -65.28
C ASN A 171 10.10 -40.13 -65.24
N GLU A 172 9.80 -41.42 -65.08
CA GLU A 172 10.63 -42.54 -65.55
C GLU A 172 9.93 -43.86 -65.22
N GLU A 173 9.04 -44.35 -66.09
CA GLU A 173 8.72 -45.79 -66.17
C GLU A 173 7.87 -46.11 -67.42
N THR A 174 8.52 -46.24 -68.57
CA THR A 174 8.07 -47.12 -69.67
C THR A 174 9.29 -47.56 -70.49
N ASN A 175 9.74 -48.82 -70.33
CA ASN A 175 9.92 -49.77 -71.45
C ASN A 175 10.50 -51.14 -71.03
N SER A 176 9.90 -52.18 -71.63
CA SER A 176 10.36 -53.55 -71.95
C SER A 176 10.77 -54.49 -70.80
N GLU A 177 10.01 -55.58 -70.54
CA GLU A 177 10.16 -56.94 -71.15
C GLU A 177 11.57 -57.53 -70.91
N THR A 178 11.82 -58.74 -70.38
CA THR A 178 11.17 -60.07 -70.44
C THR A 178 11.97 -61.07 -69.58
N THR A 179 11.38 -62.25 -69.29
CA THR A 179 12.01 -63.56 -68.93
C THR A 179 12.71 -63.69 -67.55
N SER A 180 12.62 -64.77 -66.76
CA SER A 180 12.19 -66.17 -66.95
C SER A 180 12.27 -66.97 -65.62
N ILE A 181 11.29 -67.86 -65.39
CA ILE A 181 11.41 -69.30 -65.00
C ILE A 181 11.68 -69.73 -63.52
N THR A 182 10.75 -70.59 -63.03
CA THR A 182 10.81 -71.65 -61.95
C THR A 182 11.12 -71.27 -60.50
N GLY A 183 10.55 -71.89 -59.47
CA GLY A 183 9.67 -73.07 -59.39
C GLY A 183 9.51 -73.52 -57.93
N ILE A 184 8.59 -74.47 -57.76
CA ILE A 184 8.16 -75.20 -56.54
C ILE A 184 7.14 -74.47 -55.67
#